data_AF-A0A517VSL7-F1
#
_entry.id   AF-A0A517VSL7-F1
#
_cell.length_a   1.000
_cell.length_b   1.000
_cell.length_c   1.000
_cell.angle_alpha   90.00
_cell.angle_beta   90.00
_cell.angle_gamma   90.00
#
_symmetry.space_group_name_H-M   'P 1'
#
loop_
_entity.id
_entity.type
_entity.pdbx_description
1 polymer ?
#
loop_
_entity_poly.entity_id
_entity_poly.type
_entity_poly.pdbx_seq_one_letter_code
_entity_poly.pdbx_strand_id
1 'polypeptide(L)'
;MSILKIYYPEDTHPQPSTSVETPPPMILPFERGSLKKPRSQQQDWVINRARTIFKNHKCPDCSSSAVAPLELRDGLLNRKNRPIPGTSTVVGFRCESCDTEWPA
;
A
#
# COMPACT_ATOMS: atom_id res chain seq x y z
N MET A 1 -25.61 -19.10 -7.14
CA MET A 1 -25.67 -17.90 -7.99
C MET A 1 -26.11 -16.73 -7.10
N SER A 2 -25.19 -15.89 -6.66
CA SER A 2 -25.49 -14.75 -5.77
C SER A 2 -25.88 -13.52 -6.60
N ILE A 3 -27.02 -12.90 -6.28
CA ILE A 3 -27.54 -11.73 -6.99
C ILE A 3 -27.13 -10.48 -6.20
N LEU A 4 -26.18 -9.72 -6.73
CA LEU A 4 -25.82 -8.40 -6.20
C LEU A 4 -26.93 -7.41 -6.55
N LYS A 5 -27.62 -6.88 -5.53
CA LYS A 5 -28.57 -5.77 -5.68
C LYS A 5 -27.84 -4.46 -5.41
N ILE A 6 -27.70 -3.65 -6.45
CA ILE A 6 -27.17 -2.28 -6.36
C ILE A 6 -28.28 -1.41 -5.75
N TYR A 7 -27.99 -0.78 -4.62
CA TYR A 7 -28.89 0.18 -3.99
C TYR A 7 -28.78 1.53 -4.69
N TYR A 8 -29.89 2.02 -5.23
CA TYR A 8 -30.06 3.40 -5.67
C TYR A 8 -30.88 4.13 -4.61
N PRO A 9 -30.34 5.15 -3.94
CA PRO A 9 -31.13 5.97 -3.03
C PRO A 9 -32.07 6.85 -3.84
N GLU A 10 -33.32 6.40 -3.96
CA GLU A 10 -34.45 7.28 -4.26
C GLU A 10 -34.69 8.16 -3.02
N ASP A 11 -34.97 9.44 -3.23
CA ASP A 11 -35.22 10.49 -2.23
C ASP A 11 -34.02 11.38 -1.84
N THR A 12 -33.42 12.04 -2.84
CA THR A 12 -32.95 13.42 -2.59
C THR A 12 -34.11 14.36 -2.87
N HIS A 13 -35.05 14.48 -1.94
CA HIS A 13 -36.07 15.53 -2.02
C HIS A 13 -35.36 16.89 -1.99
N PRO A 14 -35.51 17.74 -3.03
CA PRO A 14 -35.02 19.11 -2.95
C PRO A 14 -35.85 19.83 -1.88
N GLN A 15 -35.23 20.11 -0.73
CA GLN A 15 -35.76 21.11 0.19
C GLN A 15 -35.96 22.41 -0.61
N PRO A 16 -37.09 23.13 -0.44
CA PRO A 16 -37.23 24.45 -1.04
C PRO A 16 -36.11 25.33 -0.53
N SER A 17 -35.21 25.70 -1.45
CA SER A 17 -34.08 26.56 -1.18
C SER A 17 -34.58 27.95 -0.77
N THR A 18 -34.61 28.23 0.54
CA THR A 18 -34.43 29.61 0.99
C THR A 18 -33.04 30.03 0.51
N SER A 19 -32.99 30.98 -0.44
CA SER A 19 -31.76 31.56 -0.97
C SER A 19 -30.99 32.28 0.12
N VAL A 20 -30.27 31.52 0.94
CA VAL A 20 -29.14 32.05 1.71
C VAL A 20 -28.00 32.14 0.70
N GLU A 21 -27.69 33.37 0.31
CA GLU A 21 -26.58 33.73 -0.56
C GLU A 21 -25.29 33.25 0.09
N THR A 22 -24.91 32.01 -0.24
CA THR A 22 -23.75 31.36 0.35
C THR A 22 -22.55 31.84 -0.46
N PRO A 23 -21.54 32.46 0.16
CA PRO A 23 -20.37 32.91 -0.59
C PRO A 23 -19.74 31.71 -1.31
N PRO A 24 -19.22 31.91 -2.53
CA PRO A 24 -18.62 30.82 -3.30
C PRO A 24 -17.52 30.16 -2.45
N PRO A 25 -17.43 28.81 -2.46
CA PRO A 25 -16.47 28.11 -1.62
C PRO A 25 -15.05 28.57 -1.96
N MET A 26 -14.33 29.06 -0.95
CA MET A 26 -12.94 29.44 -1.09
C MET A 26 -12.09 28.16 -1.21
N ILE A 27 -11.64 27.84 -2.42
CA ILE A 27 -10.71 26.74 -2.66
C ILE A 27 -9.33 27.19 -2.16
N LEU A 28 -8.91 26.67 -1.01
CA LEU A 28 -7.55 26.88 -0.51
C LEU A 28 -6.55 26.19 -1.45
N PRO A 29 -5.55 26.89 -2.00
CA PRO A 29 -4.54 26.27 -2.84
C PRO A 29 -3.70 25.31 -1.99
N PHE A 30 -3.56 24.07 -2.45
CA PHE A 30 -2.55 23.18 -1.88
C PHE A 30 -1.18 23.71 -2.29
N GLU A 31 -0.47 24.31 -1.33
CA GLU A 31 0.96 24.56 -1.42
C GLU A 31 1.62 23.25 -1.87
N ARG A 32 2.15 23.21 -3.10
CA ARG A 32 2.93 22.08 -3.59
C ARG A 32 4.22 22.09 -2.78
N GLY A 33 4.20 21.45 -1.62
CA GLY A 33 5.38 21.27 -0.79
C GLY A 33 6.52 20.80 -1.69
N SER A 34 7.63 21.54 -1.66
CA SER A 34 8.78 21.33 -2.54
C SER A 34 9.06 19.83 -2.66
N LEU A 35 8.72 19.26 -3.82
CA LEU A 35 9.02 17.88 -4.16
C LEU A 35 10.54 17.81 -4.26
N LYS A 36 11.21 17.56 -3.13
CA LYS A 36 12.60 17.13 -3.14
C LYS A 36 12.63 15.95 -4.11
N LYS A 37 13.31 16.12 -5.25
CA LYS A 37 13.45 15.06 -6.24
C LYS A 37 13.83 13.78 -5.48
N PRO A 38 13.08 12.68 -5.63
CA PRO A 38 13.49 11.43 -5.02
C PRO A 38 14.90 11.15 -5.52
N ARG A 39 15.84 10.92 -4.59
CA ARG A 39 17.20 10.53 -4.96
C ARG A 39 17.06 9.27 -5.82
N SER A 40 17.69 9.21 -6.99
CA SER A 40 17.59 8.07 -7.91
C SER A 40 17.86 6.72 -7.24
N GLN A 41 18.82 6.69 -6.31
CA GLN A 41 19.11 5.52 -5.46
C GLN A 41 17.89 5.00 -4.67
N GLN A 42 16.94 5.88 -4.35
CA GLN A 42 15.71 5.55 -3.63
C GLN A 42 14.66 4.87 -4.54
N GLN A 43 14.82 4.90 -5.86
CA GLN A 43 13.96 4.16 -6.80
C GLN A 43 14.50 2.75 -7.05
N ASP A 44 15.83 2.61 -7.13
CA ASP A 44 16.48 1.33 -7.44
C ASP A 44 16.23 0.25 -6.37
N TRP A 45 16.27 0.61 -5.07
CA TRP A 45 16.04 -0.38 -4.01
C TRP A 45 14.61 -0.92 -4.01
N VAL A 46 13.60 -0.09 -4.31
CA VAL A 46 12.19 -0.52 -4.38
C VAL A 46 11.98 -1.51 -5.52
N ILE A 47 12.54 -1.20 -6.69
CA ILE A 47 12.44 -2.06 -7.87
C ILE A 47 13.16 -3.39 -7.63
N ASN A 48 14.38 -3.35 -7.07
CA ASN A 48 15.14 -4.56 -6.75
C ASN A 48 14.41 -5.43 -5.73
N ARG A 49 13.84 -4.82 -4.69
CA ARG A 49 13.00 -5.52 -3.71
C ARG A 49 11.79 -6.20 -4.37
N ALA A 50 11.05 -5.49 -5.21
CA ALA A 50 9.89 -6.05 -5.91
C ALA A 50 10.29 -7.26 -6.78
N ARG A 51 11.44 -7.17 -7.46
CA ARG A 51 12.00 -8.29 -8.23
C ARG A 51 12.36 -9.48 -7.33
N THR A 52 12.98 -9.25 -6.18
CA THR A 52 13.33 -10.32 -5.22
C THR A 52 12.07 -11.02 -4.69
N ILE A 53 11.03 -10.26 -4.31
CA ILE A 53 9.76 -10.84 -3.87
C ILE A 53 9.12 -11.66 -5.01
N PHE A 54 9.09 -11.11 -6.22
CA PHE A 54 8.51 -11.81 -7.36
C PHE A 54 9.26 -13.09 -7.71
N LYS A 55 10.60 -13.08 -7.67
CA LYS A 55 11.40 -14.30 -7.92
C LYS A 55 11.11 -15.40 -6.90
N ASN A 56 10.76 -15.04 -5.67
CA ASN A 56 10.53 -15.96 -4.56
C ASN A 56 9.03 -16.15 -4.23
N HIS A 57 8.12 -15.83 -5.16
CA HIS A 57 6.67 -15.92 -4.92
C HIS A 57 6.12 -17.35 -4.78
N LYS A 58 6.95 -18.37 -5.03
CA LYS A 58 6.60 -19.79 -4.93
C LYS A 58 7.64 -20.55 -4.13
N CYS A 59 7.17 -21.48 -3.31
CA CYS A 59 8.04 -22.37 -2.56
C CYS A 59 8.85 -23.28 -3.53
N PRO A 60 10.17 -23.40 -3.35
CA PRO A 60 10.99 -24.29 -4.18
C PRO A 60 10.71 -25.78 -3.95
N ASP A 61 10.09 -26.13 -2.82
CA ASP A 61 9.85 -27.52 -2.42
C ASP A 61 8.41 -27.97 -2.78
N CYS A 62 7.39 -27.27 -2.26
CA CYS A 62 5.99 -27.64 -2.48
C CYS A 62 5.27 -26.83 -3.58
N SER A 63 5.93 -25.86 -4.22
CA SER A 63 5.36 -24.96 -5.25
C SER A 63 4.19 -24.05 -4.81
N SER A 64 3.80 -24.09 -3.53
CA SER A 64 2.77 -23.21 -2.95
C SER A 64 3.13 -21.73 -3.10
N SER A 65 2.10 -20.90 -3.32
CA SER A 65 2.22 -19.43 -3.33
C SER A 65 2.08 -18.79 -1.94
N ALA A 66 1.82 -19.59 -0.90
CA ALA A 66 1.77 -19.11 0.48
C ALA A 66 3.22 -18.94 0.99
N VAL A 67 3.86 -17.85 0.55
CA VAL A 67 5.25 -17.52 0.89
C VAL A 67 5.29 -16.19 1.64
N ALA A 68 5.88 -16.20 2.83
CA ALA A 68 6.08 -15.03 3.67
C ALA A 68 7.56 -14.57 3.63
N PRO A 69 7.85 -13.27 3.42
CA PRO A 69 9.20 -12.75 3.52
C PRO A 69 9.69 -12.72 4.97
N LEU A 70 10.94 -13.09 5.19
CA LEU A 70 11.65 -12.93 6.45
C LEU A 70 12.42 -11.61 6.41
N GLU A 71 12.09 -10.70 7.32
CA GLU A 71 12.64 -9.35 7.37
C GLU A 71 13.44 -9.09 8.65
N LEU A 72 14.51 -8.31 8.54
CA LEU A 72 15.22 -7.76 9.70
C LEU A 72 14.41 -6.64 10.35
N ARG A 73 14.74 -6.32 11.61
CA ARG A 73 14.15 -5.20 12.35
C ARG A 73 14.89 -3.87 12.09
N ASP A 74 15.30 -3.65 10.84
CA ASP A 74 16.08 -2.50 10.38
C ASP A 74 15.26 -1.53 9.51
N GLY A 75 13.95 -1.75 9.41
CA GLY A 75 13.04 -0.88 8.67
C GLY A 75 13.07 0.57 9.15
N LEU A 76 12.88 1.50 8.21
CA LEU A 76 12.79 2.93 8.48
C LEU A 76 11.63 3.21 9.43
N LEU A 77 11.82 4.15 10.35
CA LEU A 77 10.79 4.58 11.28
C LEU A 77 10.09 5.84 10.78
N ASN A 78 8.78 5.92 11.00
CA ASN A 78 8.02 7.14 10.76
C ASN A 78 8.22 8.15 11.91
N ARG A 79 7.62 9.35 11.78
CA ARG A 79 7.68 10.40 12.83
C ARG A 79 7.13 9.98 14.20
N LYS A 80 6.36 8.89 14.27
CA LYS A 80 5.81 8.32 15.51
C LYS A 80 6.61 7.10 15.98
N ASN A 81 7.85 6.91 15.52
CA ASN A 81 8.71 5.76 15.80
C ASN A 81 8.07 4.40 15.47
N ARG A 82 7.15 4.34 14.49
CA ARG A 82 6.59 3.08 14.01
C ARG A 82 7.33 2.64 12.74
N PRO A 83 7.58 1.33 12.56
CA PRO A 83 8.21 0.82 11.35
C PRO A 83 7.36 1.11 10.12
N ILE A 84 8.01 1.55 9.05
CA ILE A 84 7.40 1.78 7.74
C ILE A 84 7.43 0.44 6.99
N PRO A 85 6.26 -0.15 6.66
CA PRO A 85 6.21 -1.43 5.96
C PRO A 85 6.99 -1.42 4.65
N GLY A 86 7.64 -2.54 4.33
CA GLY A 86 8.39 -2.71 3.08
C GLY A 86 9.73 -1.97 3.02
N THR A 87 10.16 -1.31 4.11
CA THR A 87 11.48 -0.66 4.19
C THR A 87 12.54 -1.51 4.88
N SER A 88 12.13 -2.59 5.57
CA SER A 88 13.04 -3.55 6.20
C SER A 88 13.77 -4.39 5.17
N THR A 89 14.99 -4.81 5.49
CA THR A 89 15.77 -5.71 4.64
C THR A 89 15.16 -7.11 4.66
N VAL A 90 14.86 -7.65 3.47
CA VAL A 90 14.45 -9.06 3.30
C VAL A 90 15.69 -9.92 3.25
N VAL A 91 15.76 -10.91 4.13
CA VAL A 91 16.90 -11.84 4.24
C VAL A 91 16.58 -13.23 3.70
N GLY A 92 15.30 -13.57 3.59
CA GLY A 92 14.85 -14.86 3.11
C GLY A 92 13.34 -14.94 3.02
N PHE A 93 12.86 -16.16 2.82
CA PHE A 93 11.45 -16.48 2.66
C PHE A 93 11.13 -17.77 3.39
N ARG A 94 9.89 -17.90 3.85
CA ARG A 94 9.34 -19.11 4.45
C ARG A 94 8.03 -19.48 3.76
N CYS A 95 7.86 -20.75 3.44
CA CYS A 95 6.57 -21.26 2.98
C CYS A 95 5.63 -21.48 4.18
N GLU A 96 4.43 -20.92 4.15
CA GLU A 96 3.41 -21.13 5.19
C GLU A 96 2.65 -22.46 5.02
N SER A 97 2.91 -23.23 3.96
CA SER A 97 2.30 -24.53 3.71
C SER A 97 3.16 -25.72 4.17
N CYS A 98 4.47 -25.66 3.94
CA CYS A 98 5.40 -26.76 4.26
C CYS A 98 6.57 -26.34 5.16
N ASP A 99 6.56 -25.09 5.66
CA ASP A 99 7.58 -24.51 6.55
C ASP A 99 9.02 -24.45 6.02
N THR A 100 9.24 -24.79 4.75
CA THR A 100 10.55 -24.66 4.10
C THR A 100 11.00 -23.20 4.06
N GLU A 101 12.25 -22.94 4.46
CA GLU A 101 12.89 -21.62 4.44
C GLU A 101 14.04 -21.57 3.42
N TRP A 102 14.24 -20.42 2.77
CA TRP A 102 15.33 -20.21 1.81
C TRP A 102 15.80 -18.75 1.75
N PRO A 103 17.06 -18.49 1.35
CA PRO A 103 17.61 -17.14 1.28
C PRO A 103 17.04 -16.33 0.11
N ALA A 104 17.11 -15.00 0.24
CA ALA A 104 16.59 -14.03 -0.75
C ALA A 104 17.54 -13.75 -1.92
#